data_AF-A0A914F9T7-F1
#
_entry.id   AF-A0A914F9T7-F1
#
_cell.length_a   1.000
_cell.length_b   1.000
_cell.length_c   1.000
_cell.angle_alpha   90.00
_cell.angle_beta   90.00
_cell.angle_gamma   90.00
#
_symmetry.space_group_name_H-M   'P 1'
#
loop_
_entity.id
_entity.type
_entity.pdbx_description
1 polymer ?
#
loop_
_entity_poly.entity_id
_entity_poly.type
_entity_poly.pdbx_seq_one_letter_code
_entity_poly.pdbx_strand_id
1 'polypeptide(L)'
;MYYAIGHFSKFLQTGAQRVDLTSNAASNDFFDSVGFVTTDNKNVVVLDNRQATDTYTIALTDKQSGKTLTFDMEPRSFVTVVWNQ
;
A
#
# COMPACT_ATOMS: atom_id res chain seq x y z
N MET A 1 1.02 8.32 15.96
CA MET A 1 -0.18 8.76 15.21
C MET A 1 0.13 9.77 14.12
N TYR A 2 0.91 10.84 14.36
CA TYR A 2 1.24 11.85 13.32
C TYR A 2 1.71 11.25 11.98
N TYR A 3 2.70 10.36 12.01
CA TYR A 3 3.23 9.74 10.78
C TYR A 3 2.26 8.77 10.12
N ALA A 4 1.53 7.97 10.91
CA ALA A 4 0.51 7.06 10.39
C ALA A 4 -0.56 7.84 9.61
N ILE A 5 -1.05 8.97 10.13
CA ILE A 5 -1.97 9.85 9.40
C ILE A 5 -1.29 10.44 8.16
N GLY A 6 -0.02 10.83 8.27
CA GLY A 6 0.78 11.36 7.15
C GLY A 6 0.91 10.40 5.96
N HIS A 7 0.95 9.09 6.19
CA HIS A 7 0.93 8.07 5.12
C HIS A 7 -0.34 8.07 4.28
N PHE A 8 -1.43 8.67 4.78
CA PHE A 8 -2.66 8.90 4.04
C PHE A 8 -2.74 10.35 3.56
N SER A 9 -2.71 11.32 4.47
CA SER A 9 -3.04 12.72 4.17
C SER A 9 -2.08 13.40 3.20
N LYS A 10 -0.84 12.91 3.08
CA LYS A 10 0.14 13.44 2.12
C LYS A 10 -0.14 12.99 0.68
N PHE A 11 -0.75 11.82 0.50
CA PHE A 11 -0.85 11.14 -0.80
C PHE A 11 -2.29 10.99 -1.31
N LEU A 12 -3.27 11.11 -0.40
CA LEU A 12 -4.69 11.02 -0.72
C LEU A 12 -5.32 12.41 -0.65
N GLN A 13 -5.70 12.92 -1.82
CA GLN A 13 -6.50 14.15 -1.93
C GLN A 13 -7.99 13.83 -1.82
N THR A 14 -8.80 14.85 -1.50
CA THR A 14 -10.26 14.74 -1.51
C THR A 14 -10.75 14.23 -2.86
N GLY A 15 -11.60 13.20 -2.85
CA GLY A 15 -12.12 12.57 -4.06
C GLY A 15 -11.34 11.33 -4.53
N ALA A 16 -10.21 10.99 -3.88
CA ALA A 16 -9.57 9.70 -4.10
C ALA A 16 -10.56 8.54 -3.81
N GLN A 17 -10.58 7.55 -4.70
CA GLN A 17 -11.48 6.41 -4.62
C GLN A 17 -10.74 5.19 -4.12
N ARG A 18 -11.28 4.52 -3.11
CA ARG A 18 -10.74 3.23 -2.66
C ARG A 18 -10.98 2.17 -3.73
N VAL A 19 -9.98 1.36 -4.00
CA VAL A 19 -10.06 0.22 -4.91
C VAL A 19 -9.74 -1.07 -4.16
N ASP A 20 -10.26 -2.18 -4.66
CA ASP A 20 -10.00 -3.49 -4.07
C ASP A 20 -8.56 -3.95 -4.36
N LEU A 21 -7.92 -4.50 -3.34
CA LEU A 21 -6.64 -5.19 -3.42
C LEU A 21 -6.89 -6.69 -3.26
N THR A 22 -6.44 -7.48 -4.23
CA THR A 22 -6.42 -8.93 -4.10
C THR A 22 -5.08 -9.34 -3.52
N SER A 23 -5.08 -9.86 -2.28
CA SER A 23 -3.90 -10.44 -1.65
C SER A 23 -3.87 -11.95 -1.86
N ASN A 24 -2.72 -12.47 -2.26
CA ASN A 24 -2.46 -13.92 -2.30
C ASN A 24 -1.85 -14.44 -0.99
N ALA A 25 -1.51 -13.55 -0.05
CA ALA A 25 -1.05 -13.97 1.26
C ALA A 25 -2.23 -14.56 2.02
N ALA A 26 -2.02 -15.72 2.65
CA ALA A 26 -2.94 -16.19 3.70
C ALA A 26 -3.15 -15.03 4.68
N SER A 27 -4.41 -14.76 5.04
CA SER A 27 -4.79 -13.65 5.94
C SER A 27 -3.84 -13.62 7.14
N ASN A 28 -2.93 -12.65 7.15
CA ASN A 28 -1.98 -12.47 8.22
C ASN A 28 -2.50 -11.30 9.05
N ASP A 29 -2.92 -11.56 10.30
CA ASP A 29 -3.56 -10.59 11.18
C ASP A 29 -2.71 -9.34 11.47
N PHE A 30 -1.46 -9.35 11.04
CA PHE A 30 -0.45 -8.32 11.27
C PHE A 30 -0.05 -7.56 9.99
N PHE A 31 -0.72 -7.80 8.85
CA PHE A 31 -0.45 -7.08 7.61
C PHE A 31 -1.72 -6.44 7.09
N ASP A 32 -1.75 -5.10 7.07
CA ASP A 32 -2.86 -4.35 6.48
C ASP A 32 -2.44 -3.68 5.19
N SER A 33 -3.39 -3.61 4.25
CA SER A 33 -3.18 -2.94 2.98
C SER A 33 -4.46 -2.27 2.52
N VAL A 34 -4.32 -1.11 1.88
CA VAL A 34 -5.43 -0.42 1.23
C VAL A 34 -4.95 0.32 0.00
N GLY A 35 -5.72 0.20 -1.08
CA GLY A 35 -5.44 0.81 -2.37
C GLY A 35 -6.41 1.92 -2.70
N PHE A 36 -5.92 2.94 -3.41
CA PHE A 36 -6.69 4.08 -3.88
C PHE A 36 -6.27 4.48 -5.28
N VAL A 37 -7.20 5.08 -6.02
CA VAL A 37 -6.92 5.85 -7.23
C VAL A 37 -7.21 7.32 -6.92
N THR A 38 -6.22 8.18 -7.13
CA THR A 38 -6.39 9.62 -6.93
C THR A 38 -7.12 10.26 -8.11
N THR A 39 -7.62 11.48 -7.92
CA THR A 39 -8.23 12.30 -8.98
C THR A 39 -7.28 12.60 -10.14
N ASP A 40 -5.97 12.51 -9.91
CA ASP A 40 -4.91 12.70 -10.91
C ASP A 40 -4.52 11.40 -11.62
N ASN A 41 -5.33 10.33 -11.51
CA ASN A 41 -5.07 9.00 -12.07
C ASN A 41 -3.75 8.35 -11.58
N LYS A 42 -3.39 8.60 -10.31
CA LYS A 42 -2.27 7.88 -9.66
C LYS A 42 -2.82 6.76 -8.81
N ASN A 43 -2.13 5.63 -8.83
CA ASN A 43 -2.38 4.54 -7.91
C ASN A 43 -1.58 4.80 -6.62
N VAL A 44 -2.26 4.66 -5.49
CA VAL A 44 -1.66 4.81 -4.15
C VAL A 44 -2.00 3.56 -3.36
N VAL A 45 -1.00 2.91 -2.80
CA VAL A 45 -1.18 1.78 -1.88
C VAL A 45 -0.48 2.08 -0.57
N VAL A 46 -1.21 1.99 0.53
CA VAL A 46 -0.68 2.12 1.89
C VAL A 46 -0.64 0.73 2.51
N LEU A 47 0.52 0.39 3.06
CA LEU A 47 0.81 -0.92 3.65
C LEU A 47 1.31 -0.70 5.08
N ASP A 48 0.86 -1.56 5.99
CA ASP A 48 1.29 -1.59 7.38
C ASP A 48 1.77 -3.01 7.72
N ASN A 49 3.07 -3.13 8.01
CA ASN A 49 3.62 -4.33 8.59
C ASN A 49 3.67 -4.18 10.12
N ARG A 50 2.66 -4.73 10.80
CA ARG A 50 2.56 -4.73 12.27
C ARG A 50 3.35 -5.87 12.93
N GLN A 51 4.04 -6.71 12.14
CA GLN A 51 4.87 -7.77 12.66
C GLN A 51 6.04 -7.22 13.47
N ALA A 52 6.42 -7.94 14.52
CA ALA A 52 7.42 -7.48 15.47
C ALA A 52 8.86 -7.70 14.99
N THR A 53 9.09 -8.74 14.17
CA THR A 53 10.44 -9.23 13.83
C THR A 53 10.66 -9.47 12.34
N ASP A 54 9.61 -9.76 11.58
CA ASP A 54 9.77 -10.30 10.24
C ASP A 54 9.65 -9.22 9.17
N THR A 55 10.63 -9.24 8.26
CA THR A 55 10.60 -8.49 7.01
C THR A 55 9.87 -9.30 5.95
N TYR A 56 8.99 -8.65 5.18
CA TYR A 56 8.30 -9.29 4.06
C TYR A 56 8.69 -8.64 2.75
N THR A 57 9.02 -9.47 1.76
CA THR A 57 9.12 -9.03 0.37
C THR A 57 7.72 -8.95 -0.23
N ILE A 58 7.31 -7.74 -0.61
CA ILE A 58 6.00 -7.46 -1.20
C ILE A 58 6.16 -7.30 -2.70
N ALA A 59 5.31 -8.00 -3.45
CA ALA A 59 5.14 -7.82 -4.88
C ALA A 59 3.76 -7.20 -5.15
N LEU A 60 3.73 -5.93 -5.54
CA LEU A 60 2.52 -5.23 -5.97
C LEU A 60 2.40 -5.29 -7.49
N THR A 61 1.41 -6.01 -7.98
CA THR A 61 1.11 -6.09 -9.42
C THR A 61 -0.09 -5.22 -9.76
N ASP A 62 0.12 -4.27 -10.66
CA ASP A 62 -0.94 -3.49 -11.26
C ASP A 62 -1.57 -4.28 -12.41
N LYS A 63 -2.84 -4.67 -12.25
CA LYS A 63 -3.58 -5.47 -13.24
C LYS A 63 -3.82 -4.73 -14.55
N GLN A 64 -3.85 -3.39 -14.57
CA GLN A 64 -4.07 -2.63 -15.79
C GLN A 64 -2.81 -2.54 -16.64
N SER A 65 -1.67 -2.20 -16.01
CA SER A 65 -0.39 -2.03 -16.72
C SER A 65 0.43 -3.32 -16.84
N GLY A 66 0.11 -4.36 -16.05
CA GLY A 66 0.88 -5.60 -15.95
C GLY A 66 2.24 -5.44 -15.25
N LYS A 67 2.55 -4.24 -14.76
CA LYS A 67 3.82 -3.95 -14.08
C LYS A 67 3.77 -4.45 -12.65
N THR A 68 4.92 -4.92 -12.16
CA THR A 68 5.09 -5.37 -10.78
C THR A 68 6.19 -4.56 -10.11
N LEU A 69 5.88 -4.04 -8.92
CA LEU A 69 6.80 -3.36 -8.04
C LEU A 69 7.14 -4.31 -6.88
N THR A 70 8.44 -4.53 -6.66
CA THR A 70 8.91 -5.41 -5.58
C THR A 70 9.78 -4.61 -4.61
N PHE A 71 9.50 -4.75 -3.32
CA PHE A 71 10.26 -4.10 -2.25
C PHE A 71 10.10 -4.86 -0.93
N ASP A 72 11.05 -4.66 -0.02
CA ASP A 72 11.01 -5.25 1.30
C ASP A 72 10.37 -4.28 2.31
N MET A 73 9.50 -4.82 3.16
CA MET A 73 8.88 -4.12 4.26
C MET A 73 9.45 -4.61 5.58
N GLU A 74 10.20 -3.75 6.27
CA GLU A 74 10.74 -4.01 7.60
C GLU A 74 9.61 -4.21 8.64
N PRO A 75 9.90 -4.83 9.80
CA PRO A 75 8.94 -4.97 10.89
C PRO A 75 8.51 -3.59 11.42
N ARG A 76 7.26 -3.49 11.88
CA ARG A 76 6.69 -2.26 12.48
C ARG A 76 6.81 -1.04 11.57
N SER A 77 6.57 -1.22 10.27
CA SER A 77 6.75 -0.17 9.27
C SER A 77 5.46 0.15 8.51
N PHE A 78 5.35 1.42 8.12
CA PHE A 78 4.39 1.88 7.14
C PHE A 78 5.11 2.21 5.83
N VAL A 79 4.56 1.74 4.71
CA VAL A 79 5.05 2.08 3.38
C VAL A 79 3.89 2.59 2.55
N THR A 80 4.08 3.75 1.91
CA THR A 80 3.15 4.27 0.91
C THR A 80 3.83 4.23 -0.45
N VAL A 81 3.25 3.47 -1.38
CA VAL A 81 3.72 3.35 -2.75
C VAL A 81 2.81 4.18 -3.65
N VAL A 82 3.41 4.98 -4.52
CA VAL A 82 2.69 5.84 -5.47
C VAL A 82 3.28 5.65 -6.85
N TRP A 83 2.43 5.37 -7.85
CA TRP A 83 2.84 5.29 -9.24
C TRP A 83 1.74 5.81 -10.17
N ASN A 84 2.14 6.20 -11.38
CA ASN A 84 1.21 6.56 -12.45
C ASN A 84 0.69 5.28 -13.11
N GLN A 85 -0.59 5.27 -13.50
CA GLN A 85 -1.17 4.23 -14.36
C GLN A 85 -0.43 4.12 -15.70
#